data_AF-A0A2N9MM27-F1
#
_entry.id   AF-A0A2N9MM27-F1
#
_cell.length_a   1.000
_cell.length_b   1.000
_cell.length_c   1.000
_cell.angle_alpha   90.00
_cell.angle_beta   90.00
_cell.angle_gamma   90.00
#
_symmetry.space_group_name_H-M   'P 1'
#
loop_
_entity.id
_entity.type
_entity.pdbx_description
1 polymer ?
#
loop_
_entity_poly.entity_id
_entity_poly.type
_entity_poly.pdbx_seq_one_letter_code
_entity_poly.pdbx_strand_id
1 'polypeptide(L)'
;MTQIAVLRLLTTPAAMNGQPLSMRKAWSAYDRLYDDSRVAFVPEHPDVELTFRKRAATNFSSPKLWADAYLLSFADVAGGRLVTFDRALASRSPDSVLLV
;
A
#
# COMPACT_ATOMS: atom_id res chain seq x y z
N MET A 1 -3.60 -0.37 6.76
CA MET A 1 -4.20 -0.18 5.41
C MET A 1 -3.86 -1.29 4.42
N THR A 2 -2.62 -1.79 4.39
CA THR A 2 -2.11 -2.74 3.37
C THR A 2 -2.73 -4.15 3.44
N GLN A 3 -2.94 -4.73 4.63
CA GLN A 3 -3.58 -6.05 4.77
C GLN A 3 -4.97 -6.10 4.15
N ILE A 4 -5.82 -5.11 4.47
CA ILE A 4 -7.18 -5.03 3.91
C ILE A 4 -7.13 -4.88 2.39
N ALA A 5 -6.17 -4.11 1.85
CA ALA A 5 -5.99 -3.98 0.41
C ALA A 5 -5.65 -5.32 -0.26
N VAL A 6 -4.72 -6.10 0.31
CA VAL A 6 -4.38 -7.44 -0.17
C VAL A 6 -5.60 -8.36 -0.17
N LEU A 7 -6.33 -8.43 0.95
CA LEU A 7 -7.53 -9.27 1.07
C LEU A 7 -8.62 -8.87 0.06
N ARG A 8 -8.77 -7.57 -0.21
CA ARG A 8 -9.70 -7.07 -1.24
C ARG A 8 -9.26 -7.48 -2.64
N LEU A 9 -7.98 -7.38 -2.96
CA LEU A 9 -7.46 -7.82 -4.28
C LEU A 9 -7.72 -9.31 -4.49
N LEU A 10 -7.35 -10.15 -3.50
CA LEU A 10 -7.51 -11.60 -3.58
C LEU A 10 -8.95 -12.07 -3.73
N THR A 11 -9.92 -11.24 -3.36
CA THR A 11 -11.36 -11.56 -3.40
C THR A 11 -12.11 -10.80 -4.50
N THR A 12 -11.43 -10.01 -5.33
CA THR A 12 -12.04 -9.24 -6.42
C THR A 12 -11.79 -9.91 -7.78
N PRO A 13 -12.83 -10.29 -8.55
CA PRO A 13 -12.65 -10.98 -9.84
C PRO A 13 -11.75 -10.23 -10.83
N ALA A 14 -11.92 -8.91 -10.95
CA ALA A 14 -11.12 -8.10 -11.86
C ALA A 14 -9.62 -8.11 -11.53
N ALA A 15 -9.25 -8.30 -10.26
CA ALA A 15 -7.87 -8.40 -9.82
C ALA A 15 -7.31 -9.83 -9.91
N MET A 16 -8.18 -10.84 -9.93
CA MET A 16 -7.83 -12.27 -9.89
C MET A 16 -8.16 -13.00 -11.21
N ASN A 17 -8.12 -12.29 -12.34
CA ASN A 17 -8.38 -12.84 -13.68
C ASN A 17 -9.71 -13.64 -13.77
N GLY A 18 -10.77 -13.10 -13.17
CA GLY A 18 -12.09 -13.73 -13.13
C GLY A 18 -12.24 -14.88 -12.13
N GLN A 19 -11.19 -15.27 -11.41
CA GLN A 19 -11.17 -16.39 -10.47
C GLN A 19 -10.77 -15.92 -9.06
N PRO A 20 -11.63 -15.16 -8.36
CA PRO A 20 -11.32 -14.69 -7.01
C PRO A 20 -11.21 -15.85 -6.02
N LEU A 21 -10.39 -15.65 -4.98
CA LEU A 21 -10.35 -16.58 -3.85
C LEU A 21 -11.61 -16.43 -3.00
N SER A 22 -11.99 -17.52 -2.33
CA SER A 22 -12.93 -17.41 -1.20
C SER A 22 -12.27 -16.69 -0.03
N MET A 23 -13.08 -16.09 0.85
CA MET A 23 -12.59 -15.41 2.06
C MET A 23 -11.57 -16.24 2.86
N ARG A 24 -11.85 -17.54 3.07
CA ARG A 24 -10.94 -18.46 3.76
C ARG A 24 -9.62 -18.66 3.01
N LYS A 25 -9.67 -18.85 1.69
CA LYS A 25 -8.46 -19.00 0.87
C LYS A 25 -7.64 -17.71 0.83
N ALA A 26 -8.27 -16.54 0.88
CA ALA A 26 -7.58 -15.26 0.95
C ALA A 26 -6.80 -15.10 2.26
N TRP A 27 -7.40 -15.47 3.40
CA TRP A 27 -6.68 -15.52 4.69
C TRP A 27 -5.51 -16.50 4.64
N SER A 28 -5.71 -17.74 4.18
CA SER A 28 -4.61 -18.70 4.06
C SER A 28 -3.50 -18.25 3.08
N ALA A 29 -3.81 -17.40 2.10
CA ALA A 29 -2.79 -16.80 1.23
C ALA A 29 -2.05 -15.65 1.94
N TYR A 30 -2.76 -14.82 2.69
CA TYR A 30 -2.17 -13.75 3.50
C TYR A 30 -1.25 -14.31 4.60
N ASP A 31 -1.69 -15.35 5.32
CA ASP A 31 -0.91 -15.97 6.40
C ASP A 31 0.40 -16.55 5.84
N ARG A 32 0.34 -17.27 4.70
CA ARG A 32 1.55 -17.78 4.03
C ARG A 32 2.50 -16.68 3.55
N LEU A 33 1.96 -15.53 3.12
CA LEU A 33 2.79 -14.38 2.78
C LEU A 33 3.48 -13.82 4.03
N TYR A 34 2.76 -13.78 5.14
CA TYR A 34 3.26 -13.24 6.41
C TYR A 34 4.25 -14.18 7.13
N ASP A 35 4.14 -15.49 6.92
CA ASP A 35 5.07 -16.49 7.43
C ASP A 35 6.45 -16.44 6.75
N ASP A 36 6.57 -15.77 5.59
CA ASP A 36 7.87 -15.54 4.95
C ASP A 36 8.69 -14.54 5.77
N SER A 37 9.88 -14.93 6.22
CA SER A 37 10.74 -14.12 7.09
C SER A 37 11.20 -12.79 6.48
N ARG A 38 11.01 -12.60 5.15
CA ARG A 38 11.30 -11.34 4.45
C ARG A 38 10.14 -10.35 4.56
N VAL A 39 8.98 -10.79 5.00
CA VAL A 39 7.78 -9.98 5.20
C VAL A 39 7.64 -9.69 6.69
N ALA A 40 7.50 -8.42 7.04
CA ALA A 40 7.32 -8.00 8.42
C ALA A 40 6.19 -6.98 8.51
N PHE A 41 5.41 -7.04 9.59
CA PHE A 41 4.55 -5.93 9.98
C PHE A 41 5.41 -4.82 10.56
N VAL A 42 5.38 -3.65 9.93
CA VAL A 42 6.02 -2.44 10.44
C VAL A 42 4.94 -1.64 11.17
N PRO A 43 5.08 -1.35 12.47
CA PRO A 43 4.17 -0.45 13.15
C PRO A 43 4.30 0.96 12.60
N GLU A 44 3.22 1.74 12.65
CA GLU A 44 3.25 3.12 12.20
C GLU A 44 4.23 3.94 13.03
N HIS A 45 5.16 4.62 12.36
CA HIS A 45 6.11 5.51 13.04
C HIS A 45 5.38 6.75 13.56
N PRO A 46 5.72 7.28 14.74
CA PRO A 46 5.09 8.50 15.29
C PRO A 46 5.14 9.71 14.34
N ASP A 47 6.16 9.76 13.47
CA ASP A 47 6.34 10.88 12.52
C ASP A 47 5.53 10.76 11.22
N VAL A 48 4.80 9.65 11.00
CA VAL A 48 3.99 9.47 9.78
C VAL A 48 3.03 10.64 9.58
N GLU A 49 2.35 11.08 10.65
CA GLU A 49 1.35 12.15 10.58
C GLU A 49 1.96 13.48 10.10
N LEU A 50 3.17 13.82 10.54
CA LEU A 50 3.85 15.06 10.13
C LEU A 50 4.16 15.05 8.64
N THR A 51 4.73 13.96 8.13
CA THR A 51 5.06 13.81 6.71
C THR A 51 3.79 13.69 5.86
N PHE A 52 2.77 13.02 6.37
CA PHE A 52 1.48 12.86 5.70
C PHE A 52 0.79 14.20 5.45
N ARG A 53 0.73 15.06 6.47
CA ARG A 53 0.18 16.41 6.32
C ARG A 53 0.91 17.23 5.25
N LYS A 54 2.25 17.14 5.21
CA LYS A 54 3.05 17.82 4.18
C LYS A 54 2.74 17.30 2.78
N ARG A 55 2.65 15.98 2.60
CA ARG A 55 2.38 15.34 1.30
C ARG A 55 0.93 15.51 0.81
N ALA A 56 -0.01 15.70 1.74
CA ALA A 56 -1.43 15.94 1.44
C ALA A 56 -1.80 17.43 1.35
N ALA A 57 -0.87 18.34 1.62
CA ALA A 57 -1.12 19.78 1.59
C ALA A 57 -1.35 20.27 0.15
N THR A 58 -2.62 20.40 -0.23
CA THR A 58 -3.06 20.94 -1.52
C THR A 58 -4.28 21.84 -1.34
N ASN A 59 -4.47 22.79 -2.25
CA ASN A 59 -5.62 23.70 -2.25
C ASN A 59 -6.85 23.13 -2.97
N PHE A 60 -6.79 21.90 -3.49
CA PHE A 60 -7.85 21.29 -4.29
C PHE A 60 -8.30 19.93 -3.75
N SER A 61 -9.57 19.58 -3.96
CA SER A 61 -10.10 18.27 -3.57
C SER A 61 -9.53 17.16 -4.43
N SER A 62 -8.90 16.18 -3.79
CA SER A 62 -8.42 14.95 -4.44
C SER A 62 -8.55 13.76 -3.49
N PRO A 63 -9.68 13.02 -3.52
CA PRO A 63 -9.89 11.88 -2.62
C PRO A 63 -8.81 10.79 -2.74
N LYS A 64 -8.25 10.60 -3.95
CA LYS A 64 -7.18 9.62 -4.20
C LYS A 64 -5.86 9.99 -3.53
N LEU A 65 -5.61 11.29 -3.30
CA LEU A 65 -4.38 11.78 -2.68
C LEU A 65 -4.15 11.22 -1.29
N TRP A 66 -5.20 10.99 -0.51
CA TRP A 66 -5.07 10.57 0.88
C TRP A 66 -4.30 9.27 1.03
N ALA A 67 -4.65 8.25 0.24
CA ALA A 67 -3.97 6.97 0.29
C ALA A 67 -2.52 7.07 -0.20
N ASP A 68 -2.30 7.79 -1.30
CA ASP A 68 -0.96 8.00 -1.89
C ASP A 68 -0.02 8.72 -0.91
N ALA A 69 -0.49 9.84 -0.34
CA ALA A 69 0.29 10.63 0.60
C ALA A 69 0.59 9.85 1.88
N TYR A 70 -0.35 9.04 2.38
CA TYR A 70 -0.13 8.19 3.54
C TYR A 70 0.92 7.11 3.27
N LEU A 71 0.78 6.33 2.17
CA LEU A 71 1.70 5.25 1.84
C LEU A 71 3.13 5.75 1.60
N LEU A 72 3.27 6.90 0.94
CA LEU A 72 4.57 7.54 0.75
C LEU A 72 5.18 8.01 2.06
N SER A 73 4.38 8.63 2.93
CA SER A 73 4.86 9.09 4.24
C SER A 73 5.29 7.94 5.12
N PHE A 74 4.51 6.86 5.13
CA PHE A 74 4.82 5.65 5.86
C PHE A 74 6.14 5.05 5.40
N ALA A 75 6.33 4.86 4.08
CA ALA A 75 7.56 4.30 3.54
C ALA A 75 8.78 5.16 3.88
N ASP A 76 8.65 6.48 3.70
CA ASP A 76 9.70 7.47 3.95
C ASP A 76 10.19 7.44 5.40
N VAL A 77 9.28 7.59 6.37
CA VAL A 77 9.67 7.61 7.79
C VAL A 77 10.10 6.24 8.33
N ALA A 78 9.66 5.14 7.70
CA ALA A 78 10.12 3.80 8.03
C ALA A 78 11.49 3.46 7.40
N GLY A 79 12.10 4.38 6.63
CA GLY A 79 13.36 4.14 5.92
C GLY A 79 13.23 3.12 4.77
N GLY A 80 12.01 2.91 4.28
CA GLY A 80 11.69 2.00 3.19
C GLY A 80 11.53 2.71 1.85
N ARG A 81 11.29 1.91 0.81
CA ARG A 81 10.88 2.41 -0.52
C ARG A 81 9.50 1.88 -0.86
N LEU A 82 8.65 2.77 -1.36
CA LEU A 82 7.33 2.37 -1.84
C LEU A 82 7.46 1.67 -3.19
N VAL A 83 7.03 0.42 -3.27
CA VAL A 83 6.94 -0.33 -4.53
C VAL A 83 5.46 -0.43 -4.92
N THR A 84 5.12 -0.07 -6.15
CA THR A 84 3.73 -0.01 -6.62
C THR A 84 3.58 -0.38 -8.10
N PHE A 85 2.39 -0.84 -8.49
CA PHE A 85 1.99 -1.00 -9.90
C PHE A 85 1.28 0.25 -10.44
N ASP A 86 0.93 1.21 -9.57
CA ASP A 86 0.27 2.44 -9.96
C ASP A 86 1.31 3.49 -10.40
N ARG A 87 1.32 3.80 -11.69
CA ARG A 87 2.22 4.80 -12.28
C ARG A 87 2.01 6.20 -11.72
N ALA A 88 0.77 6.58 -11.42
CA ALA A 88 0.49 7.89 -10.85
C ALA A 88 1.10 7.99 -9.45
N LEU A 89 0.92 6.97 -8.60
CA LEU A 89 1.54 6.92 -7.27
C LEU A 89 3.07 6.89 -7.35
N ALA A 90 3.66 6.08 -8.23
CA ALA A 90 5.10 6.02 -8.42
C ALA A 90 5.69 7.39 -8.80
N SER A 91 5.00 8.15 -9.65
CA SER A 91 5.47 9.48 -10.09
C SER A 91 5.51 10.55 -9.00
N ARG A 92 4.90 10.29 -7.82
CA ARG A 92 4.82 11.27 -6.73
C ARG A 92 6.07 11.33 -5.84
N SER A 93 7.00 10.38 -5.99
CA SER A 93 8.24 10.37 -5.21
C SER A 93 9.36 9.70 -6.00
N PRO A 94 10.54 10.33 -6.13
CA PRO A 94 11.65 9.75 -6.89
C PRO A 94 12.17 8.43 -6.30
N ASP A 95 11.96 8.21 -4.99
CA ASP A 95 12.38 6.99 -4.28
C ASP A 95 11.40 5.82 -4.42
N SER A 96 10.26 6.03 -5.10
CA SER A 96 9.29 4.97 -5.39
C SER A 96 9.77 4.10 -6.56
N VAL A 97 9.40 2.82 -6.53
CA VAL A 97 9.67 1.87 -7.62
C VAL A 97 8.35 1.48 -8.28
N LEU A 98 8.26 1.69 -9.60
CA LEU A 98 7.18 1.15 -10.42
C LEU A 98 7.52 -0.28 -10.83
N LEU A 99 6.68 -1.24 -10.49
CA LEU A 99 6.72 -2.58 -11.07
C LEU A 99 5.87 -2.59 -12.34
N VAL A 100 6.46 -3.01 -13.46
CA VAL A 100 5.85 -3.11 -14.79
C VAL A 100 5.71 -4.56 -15.23
#